data_AF-A0A7S3H4L3-F1
#
_entry.id   AF-A0A7S3H4L3-F1
#
_cell.length_a   1.000
_cell.length_b   1.000
_cell.length_c   1.000
_cell.angle_alpha   90.00
_cell.angle_beta   90.00
_cell.angle_gamma   90.00
#
_symmetry.space_group_name_H-M   'P 1'
#
loop_
_entity.id
_entity.type
_entity.pdbx_description
1 polymer ?
#
loop_
_entity_poly.entity_id
_entity_poly.type
_entity_poly.pdbx_seq_one_letter_code
_entity_poly.pdbx_strand_id
1 'polypeptide(L)'
;SPNMKRMGTVIFKESREAHYALTPEAYEWLSAEVETCNTGNSKRVMADRLVAYFFIVTGWHRHVGFVGDYYADPEIATMSWKDGEKFGRPRQHIIMTIINVFTSTHQPLLKEDYSHLFDGMKPDLGKEYKSTWKMFLKDLDEIEAEINRRNMKREILNI
;
A
#
# COMPACT_ATOMS: atom_id res chain seq x y z
N SER A 1 2.53 40.49 21.25
CA SER A 1 3.97 40.45 20.96
C SER A 1 4.20 39.84 19.58
N PRO A 2 4.83 40.57 18.62
CA PRO A 2 5.03 40.13 17.23
C PRO A 2 5.94 38.89 17.07
N ASN A 3 6.73 38.58 18.11
CA ASN A 3 7.75 37.54 18.05
C ASN A 3 7.20 36.10 18.21
N MET A 4 5.97 35.93 18.69
CA MET A 4 5.39 34.60 18.91
C MET A 4 4.75 34.00 17.65
N LYS A 5 4.27 34.83 16.70
CA LYS A 5 3.72 34.37 15.41
C LYS A 5 4.80 33.97 14.40
N ARG A 6 5.98 34.61 14.43
CA ARG A 6 7.13 34.22 13.57
C ARG A 6 7.70 32.87 13.96
N MET A 7 7.81 32.58 15.25
CA MET A 7 8.42 31.34 15.74
C MET A 7 7.55 30.11 15.40
N GLY A 8 6.22 30.21 15.53
CA GLY A 8 5.31 29.13 15.11
C GLY A 8 5.30 28.90 13.59
N THR A 9 5.53 29.92 12.77
CA THR A 9 5.53 29.76 11.30
C THR A 9 6.83 29.12 10.79
N VAL A 10 7.95 29.30 11.49
CA VAL A 10 9.25 28.70 11.13
C VAL A 10 9.29 27.22 11.51
N ILE A 11 8.82 26.87 12.72
CA ILE A 11 8.81 25.48 13.21
C ILE A 11 7.89 24.58 12.35
N PHE A 12 6.78 25.12 11.83
CA PHE A 12 5.88 24.38 10.93
C PHE A 12 6.36 24.32 9.47
N LYS A 13 7.31 25.18 9.05
CA LYS A 13 7.88 25.12 7.71
C LYS A 13 9.01 24.11 7.62
N GLU A 14 9.86 24.05 8.66
CA GLU A 14 10.94 23.05 8.76
C GLU A 14 10.40 21.63 8.96
N SER A 15 9.29 21.46 9.68
CA SER A 15 8.71 20.12 9.90
C SER A 15 8.11 19.47 8.65
N ARG A 16 7.74 20.25 7.62
CA ARG A 16 7.27 19.69 6.33
C ARG A 16 8.39 19.20 5.43
N GLU A 17 9.61 19.70 5.59
CA GLU A 17 10.77 19.20 4.86
C GLU A 17 11.40 17.99 5.56
N ALA A 18 11.18 17.82 6.87
CA ALA A 18 12.00 16.96 7.72
C ALA A 18 11.62 15.47 7.84
N HIS A 19 10.50 14.99 7.27
CA HIS A 19 10.12 13.57 7.46
C HIS A 19 10.74 12.61 6.43
N TYR A 20 11.23 13.12 5.30
CA TYR A 20 11.90 12.33 4.26
C TYR A 20 13.14 13.02 3.67
N ALA A 21 13.56 14.18 4.21
CA ALA A 21 14.81 14.80 3.80
C ALA A 21 15.98 13.92 4.24
N LEU A 22 16.71 13.40 3.26
CA LEU A 22 18.01 12.77 3.49
C LEU A 22 18.93 13.79 4.17
N THR A 23 19.70 13.35 5.16
CA THR A 23 20.77 14.22 5.69
C THR A 23 21.77 14.50 4.56
N PRO A 24 22.49 15.63 4.57
CA PRO A 24 23.50 15.92 3.55
C PRO A 24 24.50 14.79 3.37
N GLU A 25 24.88 14.11 4.46
CA GLU A 25 25.79 12.97 4.45
C GLU A 25 25.15 11.74 3.80
N ALA A 26 23.86 11.46 4.08
CA ALA A 26 23.13 10.37 3.44
C ALA A 26 22.91 10.64 1.95
N TYR A 27 22.64 11.90 1.58
CA TYR A 27 22.52 12.33 0.20
C TYR A 27 23.83 12.17 -0.56
N GLU A 28 24.97 12.57 0.04
CA GLU A 28 26.29 12.44 -0.57
C GLU A 28 26.71 10.98 -0.73
N TRP A 29 26.45 10.14 0.28
CA TRP A 29 26.66 8.69 0.21
C TRP A 29 25.80 8.03 -0.89
N LEU A 30 24.50 8.34 -0.94
CA LEU A 30 23.61 7.87 -2.01
C LEU A 30 24.07 8.35 -3.38
N SER A 31 24.49 9.61 -3.49
CA SER A 31 24.91 10.22 -4.76
C SER A 31 26.21 9.60 -5.30
N ALA A 32 27.14 9.22 -4.43
CA ALA A 32 28.35 8.51 -4.82
C ALA A 32 28.06 7.08 -5.33
N GLU A 33 27.01 6.44 -4.82
CA GLU A 33 26.59 5.09 -5.24
C GLU A 33 25.75 5.10 -6.53
N VAL A 34 25.09 6.22 -6.83
CA VAL A 34 24.24 6.44 -8.02
C VAL A 34 25.01 6.28 -9.34
N GLU A 35 26.30 6.60 -9.41
CA GLU A 35 27.10 6.44 -10.64
C GLU A 35 27.18 4.97 -11.08
N THR A 36 27.22 4.02 -10.13
CA THR A 36 27.21 2.58 -10.41
C THR A 36 25.82 2.03 -10.75
N CYS A 37 24.76 2.78 -10.40
CA CYS A 37 23.36 2.42 -10.60
C CYS A 37 22.72 3.01 -11.88
N ASN A 38 23.46 3.80 -12.67
CA ASN A 38 22.93 4.45 -13.87
C ASN A 38 22.99 3.56 -15.14
N THR A 39 23.20 2.26 -14.99
CA THR A 39 23.11 1.33 -16.13
C THR A 39 21.65 1.02 -16.48
N GLY A 40 21.37 0.69 -17.75
CA GLY A 40 20.03 0.28 -18.17
C GLY A 40 19.51 -0.96 -17.41
N ASN A 41 20.40 -1.86 -17.02
CA ASN A 41 20.04 -3.05 -16.25
C ASN A 41 19.65 -2.70 -14.80
N SER A 42 20.42 -1.82 -14.14
CA SER A 42 20.13 -1.38 -12.77
C SER A 42 18.78 -0.67 -12.68
N LYS A 43 18.44 0.19 -13.66
CA LYS A 43 17.12 0.87 -13.74
C LYS A 43 15.96 -0.12 -13.86
N ARG A 44 16.11 -1.13 -14.73
CA ARG A 44 15.10 -2.19 -14.90
C ARG A 44 14.90 -2.98 -13.60
N VAL A 45 16.00 -3.44 -12.99
CA VAL A 45 15.93 -4.22 -11.74
C VAL A 45 15.26 -3.41 -10.62
N MET A 46 15.53 -2.10 -10.53
CA MET A 46 14.85 -1.23 -9.57
C MET A 46 13.35 -1.14 -9.86
N ALA A 47 12.96 -0.92 -11.11
CA ALA A 47 11.55 -0.87 -11.51
C ALA A 47 10.82 -2.18 -11.17
N ASP A 48 11.40 -3.33 -11.52
CA ASP A 48 10.82 -4.65 -11.24
C ASP A 48 10.61 -4.88 -9.73
N ARG A 49 11.60 -4.45 -8.91
CA ARG A 49 11.49 -4.53 -7.45
C ARG A 49 10.40 -3.62 -6.91
N LEU A 50 10.31 -2.37 -7.38
CA LEU A 50 9.25 -1.44 -6.96
C LEU A 50 7.87 -1.98 -7.32
N VAL A 51 7.69 -2.54 -8.50
CA VAL A 51 6.44 -3.20 -8.92
C VAL A 51 6.10 -4.34 -7.96
N ALA A 52 7.05 -5.20 -7.62
CA ALA A 52 6.83 -6.29 -6.68
C ALA A 52 6.42 -5.78 -5.29
N TYR A 53 7.10 -4.76 -4.76
CA TYR A 53 6.75 -4.18 -3.46
C TYR A 53 5.36 -3.55 -3.46
N PHE A 54 5.03 -2.76 -4.47
CA PHE A 54 3.69 -2.17 -4.60
C PHE A 54 2.62 -3.25 -4.69
N PHE A 55 2.84 -4.31 -5.47
CA PHE A 55 1.90 -5.41 -5.54
C PHE A 55 1.73 -6.13 -4.19
N ILE A 56 2.83 -6.41 -3.47
CA ILE A 56 2.79 -7.10 -2.18
C ILE A 56 1.98 -6.31 -1.15
N VAL A 57 2.21 -5.01 -1.03
CA VAL A 57 1.57 -4.19 0.01
C VAL A 57 0.15 -3.74 -0.36
N THR A 58 -0.22 -3.78 -1.65
CA THR A 58 -1.56 -3.39 -2.11
C THR A 58 -2.39 -4.61 -2.50
N GLY A 59 -2.18 -5.16 -3.70
CA GLY A 59 -2.98 -6.24 -4.26
C GLY A 59 -2.93 -7.51 -3.42
N TRP A 60 -1.73 -7.97 -3.06
CA TRP A 60 -1.56 -9.19 -2.27
C TRP A 60 -2.09 -9.02 -0.84
N HIS A 61 -1.73 -7.93 -0.16
CA HIS A 61 -2.23 -7.66 1.19
C HIS A 61 -3.76 -7.52 1.24
N ARG A 62 -4.39 -6.93 0.21
CA ARG A 62 -5.86 -6.91 0.09
C ARG A 62 -6.43 -8.30 -0.15
N HIS A 63 -5.77 -9.12 -0.97
CA HIS A 63 -6.20 -10.48 -1.27
C HIS A 63 -6.25 -11.38 -0.02
N VAL A 64 -5.28 -11.25 0.89
CA VAL A 64 -5.22 -12.08 2.11
C VAL A 64 -5.77 -11.38 3.36
N GLY A 65 -5.80 -10.05 3.38
CA GLY A 65 -6.20 -9.25 4.55
C GLY A 65 -7.69 -8.91 4.62
N PHE A 66 -8.41 -9.02 3.49
CA PHE A 66 -9.85 -8.76 3.43
C PHE A 66 -10.64 -10.05 3.18
N VAL A 67 -10.37 -11.07 3.99
CA VAL A 67 -11.02 -12.39 3.97
C VAL A 67 -11.94 -12.58 5.17
N GLY A 68 -12.46 -11.48 5.73
CA GLY A 68 -13.24 -11.48 6.97
C GLY A 68 -14.49 -12.36 6.92
N ASP A 69 -15.08 -12.51 5.74
CA ASP A 69 -16.25 -13.38 5.52
C ASP A 69 -15.92 -14.86 5.78
N TYR A 70 -14.69 -15.29 5.49
CA TYR A 70 -14.22 -16.65 5.80
C TYR A 70 -13.94 -16.82 7.29
N TYR A 71 -13.42 -15.78 7.96
CA TYR A 71 -13.14 -15.78 9.41
C TYR A 71 -14.40 -15.80 10.29
N ALA A 72 -15.58 -15.58 9.71
CA ALA A 72 -16.83 -15.77 10.41
C ALA A 72 -17.10 -17.26 10.71
N ASP A 73 -16.61 -18.17 9.85
CA ASP A 73 -16.90 -19.61 9.95
C ASP A 73 -15.80 -20.37 10.74
N PRO A 74 -16.12 -20.91 11.93
CA PRO A 74 -15.17 -21.70 12.74
C PRO A 74 -14.79 -23.06 12.14
N GLU A 75 -15.51 -23.55 11.14
CA GLU A 75 -15.16 -24.77 10.40
C GLU A 75 -14.06 -24.50 9.36
N ILE A 76 -14.05 -23.29 8.79
CA ILE A 76 -13.14 -22.92 7.70
C ILE A 76 -11.89 -22.22 8.23
N ALA A 77 -12.05 -21.33 9.21
CA ALA A 77 -11.01 -20.35 9.54
C ALA A 77 -10.73 -20.26 11.04
N THR A 78 -10.37 -21.39 11.66
CA THR A 78 -9.76 -21.40 13.00
C THR A 78 -8.26 -21.68 12.94
N MET A 79 -7.53 -21.31 14.01
CA MET A 79 -6.08 -21.52 14.09
C MET A 79 -5.68 -22.87 14.68
N SER A 80 -6.64 -23.60 15.25
CA SER A 80 -6.36 -24.90 15.86
C SER A 80 -7.62 -25.73 16.00
N TRP A 81 -7.51 -27.01 15.65
CA TRP A 81 -8.49 -28.05 15.95
C TRP A 81 -7.90 -29.00 16.99
N LYS A 82 -8.72 -29.44 17.93
CA LYS A 82 -8.36 -30.59 18.74
C LYS A 82 -8.67 -31.85 17.95
N ASP A 83 -7.83 -32.87 18.11
CA ASP A 83 -8.05 -34.16 17.48
C ASP A 83 -9.47 -34.70 17.78
N GLY A 84 -10.15 -35.16 16.74
CA GLY A 84 -11.55 -35.60 16.77
C GLY A 84 -12.62 -34.48 16.76
N GLU A 85 -12.27 -33.19 16.80
CA GLU A 85 -13.24 -32.09 16.72
C GLU A 85 -13.41 -31.59 15.27
N LYS A 86 -14.65 -31.32 14.85
CA LYS A 86 -14.97 -30.86 13.49
C LYS A 86 -14.79 -29.35 13.28
N PHE A 87 -14.76 -28.57 14.36
CA PHE A 87 -14.71 -27.11 14.32
C PHE A 87 -13.78 -26.56 15.39
N GLY A 88 -13.31 -25.34 15.19
CA GLY A 88 -12.54 -24.60 16.19
C GLY A 88 -13.34 -24.37 17.46
N ARG A 89 -12.69 -24.54 18.62
CA ARG A 89 -13.33 -24.28 19.91
C ARG A 89 -13.75 -22.81 20.01
N PRO A 90 -14.91 -22.49 20.64
CA PRO A 90 -15.44 -21.12 20.67
C PRO A 90 -14.43 -20.06 21.14
N ARG A 91 -13.64 -20.35 22.18
CA ARG A 91 -12.62 -19.42 22.68
C ARG A 91 -11.55 -19.11 21.63
N GLN A 92 -11.08 -20.12 20.90
CA GLN A 92 -10.07 -19.93 19.85
C GLN A 92 -10.65 -19.15 18.68
N HIS A 93 -11.90 -19.46 18.32
CA HIS A 93 -12.60 -18.73 17.25
C HIS A 93 -12.77 -17.26 17.59
N ILE A 94 -13.20 -16.94 18.83
CA ILE A 94 -13.32 -15.55 19.29
C ILE A 94 -11.98 -14.81 19.18
N ILE A 95 -10.87 -15.44 19.58
CA ILE A 95 -9.53 -14.84 19.45
C ILE A 95 -9.23 -14.54 17.97
N MET A 96 -9.53 -15.46 17.07
CA MET A 96 -9.34 -15.26 15.64
C MET A 96 -10.24 -14.13 15.10
N THR A 97 -11.53 -14.12 15.43
CA THR A 97 -12.44 -13.05 15.03
C THR A 97 -11.93 -11.68 15.50
N ILE A 98 -11.41 -11.59 16.73
CA ILE A 98 -10.81 -10.36 17.26
C ILE A 98 -9.60 -9.94 16.44
N ILE A 99 -8.66 -10.86 16.17
CA ILE A 99 -7.48 -10.57 15.34
C ILE A 99 -7.92 -10.05 13.98
N ASN A 100 -8.84 -10.77 13.31
CA ASN A 100 -9.35 -10.39 12.00
C ASN A 100 -9.95 -8.98 12.03
N VAL A 101 -10.82 -8.65 13.00
CA VAL A 101 -11.41 -7.31 13.13
C VAL A 101 -10.34 -6.22 13.25
N PHE A 102 -9.25 -6.47 13.99
CA PHE A 102 -8.17 -5.49 14.14
C PHE A 102 -7.24 -5.40 12.94
N THR A 103 -7.10 -6.46 12.15
CA THR A 103 -6.24 -6.48 10.96
C THR A 103 -6.98 -6.13 9.68
N SER A 104 -8.30 -6.28 9.62
CA SER A 104 -9.16 -6.00 8.46
C SER A 104 -9.61 -4.54 8.41
N THR A 105 -8.74 -3.62 8.80
CA THR A 105 -9.05 -2.18 8.79
C THR A 105 -9.10 -1.65 7.35
N HIS A 106 -9.93 -0.63 7.14
CA HIS A 106 -10.01 0.04 5.84
C HIS A 106 -8.67 0.74 5.53
N GLN A 107 -7.88 0.15 4.63
CA GLN A 107 -6.62 0.71 4.17
C GLN A 107 -6.86 1.66 2.97
N PRO A 108 -6.04 2.72 2.82
CA PRO A 108 -6.10 3.59 1.66
C PRO A 108 -5.97 2.79 0.37
N LEU A 109 -6.88 3.02 -0.57
CA LEU A 109 -6.87 2.28 -1.83
C LEU A 109 -5.92 2.94 -2.82
N LEU A 110 -5.26 2.12 -3.63
CA LEU A 110 -4.38 2.61 -4.70
C LEU A 110 -5.12 3.46 -5.75
N LYS A 111 -6.45 3.36 -5.80
CA LYS A 111 -7.33 4.16 -6.66
C LYS A 111 -7.59 5.59 -6.16
N GLU A 112 -7.12 5.95 -4.98
CA GLU A 112 -7.28 7.31 -4.44
C GLU A 112 -6.35 8.32 -5.13
N ASP A 113 -6.61 9.61 -4.95
CA ASP A 113 -5.80 10.67 -5.56
C ASP A 113 -4.55 10.98 -4.73
N TYR A 114 -3.42 10.45 -5.18
CA TYR A 114 -2.09 10.72 -4.63
C TYR A 114 -1.32 11.80 -5.39
N SER A 115 -1.98 12.59 -6.25
CA SER A 115 -1.32 13.64 -7.06
C SER A 115 -0.54 14.66 -6.20
N HIS A 116 -0.95 14.85 -4.95
CA HIS A 116 -0.30 15.75 -3.99
C HIS A 116 1.12 15.30 -3.60
N LEU A 117 1.47 14.01 -3.76
CA LEU A 117 2.81 13.50 -3.48
C LEU A 117 3.86 14.03 -4.48
N PHE A 118 3.40 14.47 -5.66
CA PHE A 118 4.29 14.97 -6.71
C PHE A 118 4.52 16.50 -6.62
N ASP A 119 3.90 17.18 -5.66
CA ASP A 119 4.08 18.61 -5.46
C ASP A 119 5.45 18.91 -4.84
N GLY A 120 6.20 19.84 -5.44
CA GLY A 120 7.49 20.29 -4.91
C GLY A 120 8.69 19.39 -5.22
N MET A 121 8.53 18.36 -6.07
CA MET A 121 9.64 17.55 -6.56
C MET A 121 10.66 18.41 -7.34
N LYS A 122 11.96 18.12 -7.15
CA LYS A 122 13.07 18.73 -7.89
C LYS A 122 13.84 17.65 -8.64
N PRO A 123 14.08 17.77 -9.97
CA PRO A 123 13.57 18.81 -10.88
C PRO A 123 12.03 18.80 -10.98
N ASP A 124 11.42 19.90 -11.48
CA ASP A 124 9.95 20.06 -11.60
C ASP A 124 9.37 19.10 -12.65
N LEU A 125 9.20 17.85 -12.23
CA LEU A 125 8.57 16.77 -12.98
C LEU A 125 7.15 16.50 -12.48
N GLY A 126 6.61 17.36 -11.62
CA GLY A 126 5.31 17.14 -10.97
C GLY A 126 4.18 16.99 -11.99
N LYS A 127 4.22 17.73 -13.11
CA LYS A 127 3.24 17.60 -14.20
C LYS A 127 3.30 16.23 -14.88
N GLU A 128 4.50 15.75 -15.15
CA GLU A 128 4.71 14.44 -15.81
C GLU A 128 4.24 13.31 -14.90
N TYR A 129 4.68 13.30 -13.64
CA TYR A 129 4.27 12.27 -12.69
C TYR A 129 2.77 12.28 -12.41
N LYS A 130 2.13 13.45 -12.30
CA LYS A 130 0.66 13.55 -12.19
C LYS A 130 -0.04 12.98 -13.42
N SER A 131 0.51 13.19 -14.61
CA SER A 131 -0.04 12.62 -15.85
C SER A 131 0.08 11.09 -15.84
N THR A 132 1.26 10.56 -15.51
CA THR A 132 1.51 9.12 -15.38
C THR A 132 0.60 8.49 -14.33
N TRP A 133 0.40 9.15 -13.18
CA TRP A 133 -0.51 8.69 -12.13
C TRP A 133 -1.95 8.59 -12.62
N LYS A 134 -2.44 9.59 -13.36
CA LYS A 134 -3.79 9.56 -13.94
C LYS A 134 -3.95 8.45 -14.98
N MET A 135 -2.93 8.19 -15.79
CA MET A 135 -2.95 7.05 -16.72
C MET A 135 -3.03 5.74 -15.96
N PHE A 136 -2.23 5.58 -14.91
CA PHE A 136 -2.27 4.40 -14.05
C PHE A 136 -3.65 4.17 -13.41
N LEU A 137 -4.29 5.23 -12.90
CA LEU A 137 -5.66 5.14 -12.36
C LEU A 137 -6.67 4.67 -13.44
N LYS A 138 -6.54 5.18 -14.67
CA LYS A 138 -7.37 4.75 -15.79
C LYS A 138 -7.18 3.26 -16.11
N ASP A 139 -5.94 2.78 -16.10
CA ASP A 139 -5.64 1.37 -16.34
C ASP A 139 -6.25 0.48 -15.25
N LEU A 140 -6.22 0.93 -13.98
CA LEU A 140 -6.89 0.23 -12.87
C LEU A 140 -8.41 0.17 -13.05
N ASP A 141 -9.05 1.26 -13.51
CA ASP A 141 -10.48 1.29 -13.80
C ASP A 141 -10.87 0.30 -14.90
N GLU A 142 -10.06 0.20 -15.95
CA GLU A 142 -10.26 -0.76 -17.05
C GLU A 142 -10.13 -2.21 -16.55
N ILE A 143 -9.13 -2.50 -15.72
CA ILE A 143 -8.95 -3.82 -15.09
C ILE A 143 -10.15 -4.17 -14.19
N GLU A 144 -10.63 -3.24 -13.38
CA GLU A 144 -11.79 -3.46 -12.52
C GLU A 144 -13.06 -3.76 -13.34
N ALA A 145 -13.31 -2.99 -14.41
CA ALA A 145 -14.42 -3.23 -15.31
C ALA A 145 -14.36 -4.64 -15.91
N GLU A 146 -13.18 -5.08 -16.33
CA GLU A 146 -12.96 -6.43 -16.86
C GLU A 146 -13.16 -7.53 -15.80
N ILE A 147 -12.66 -7.33 -14.58
CA ILE A 147 -12.86 -8.27 -13.47
C ILE A 147 -14.34 -8.41 -13.14
N ASN A 148 -15.07 -7.30 -13.04
CA ASN A 148 -16.51 -7.30 -12.77
C ASN A 148 -17.28 -8.01 -13.89
N ARG A 149 -16.92 -7.77 -15.15
CA ARG A 149 -17.49 -8.47 -16.31
C ARG A 149 -17.29 -9.98 -16.25
N ARG A 150 -16.11 -10.44 -15.81
CA ARG A 150 -15.81 -11.87 -15.64
C ARG A 150 -16.58 -12.47 -14.47
N ASN A 151 -16.63 -11.78 -13.34
CA ASN A 151 -17.31 -12.25 -12.13
C ASN A 151 -18.82 -12.42 -12.36
N MET A 152 -19.47 -11.55 -13.15
CA MET A 152 -20.88 -11.71 -13.51
C MET A 152 -21.19 -13.00 -14.31
N LYS A 153 -20.19 -13.55 -15.01
CA LYS A 153 -20.33 -14.78 -15.80
C LYS A 153 -19.84 -16.01 -15.06
N ARG A 154 -19.31 -15.84 -13.85
CA ARG A 154 -18.70 -16.94 -13.09
C ARG A 154 -19.81 -17.72 -12.42
N GLU A 155 -19.94 -18.99 -12.78
CA GLU A 155 -20.78 -19.92 -12.04
C GLU A 155 -20.15 -20.14 -10.67
N ILE A 156 -20.90 -19.84 -9.61
CA ILE A 156 -20.51 -20.16 -8.24
C ILE A 156 -21.08 -21.54 -7.95
N LEU A 157 -20.22 -22.55 -7.97
CA LEU A 157 -20.57 -23.88 -7.50
C LEU A 157 -20.66 -23.80 -5.97
N ASN A 158 -21.88 -23.84 -5.43
CA ASN A 158 -22.09 -24.08 -4.01
C ASN A 158 -21.75 -25.56 -3.76
N ILE A 159 -20.52 -25.80 -3.30
CA ILE A 159 -20.04 -27.12 -2.87
C ILE A 159 -20.36 -27.31 -1.39
#